data_AF-A0A8S3SBZ5-F1
#
_entry.id   AF-A0A8S3SBZ5-F1
#
_cell.length_a   1.000
_cell.length_b   1.000
_cell.length_c   1.000
_cell.angle_alpha   90.00
_cell.angle_beta   90.00
_cell.angle_gamma   90.00
#
_symmetry.space_group_name_H-M   'P 1'
#
loop_
_entity.id
_entity.type
_entity.pdbx_description
1 polymer ?
#
loop_
_entity_poly.entity_id
_entity_poly.type
_entity_poly.pdbx_seq_one_letter_code
_entity_poly.pdbx_strand_id
1 'polypeptide(L)'
;MWFLTGSTNSLRDCRRYIPIHELSKSLSPLLANILPAVHALTGCDTTSAIFGFGKKTVFKLIRKSPSKFTNLQNFDKIDFSTSLSAARELISSLYDPKDKFASSHVDLNKLRVKLATCKDTSLLRLPPSEPAFKEHVLRSCLQTKIWICASDLRP
;
A
#
# COMPACT_ATOMS: atom_id res chain seq x y z
N MET A 1 -2.64 -6.75 23.75
CA MET A 1 -2.99 -5.32 23.58
C MET A 1 -4.37 -5.20 22.97
N TRP A 2 -5.18 -4.27 23.47
CA TRP A 2 -6.49 -3.89 22.94
C TRP A 2 -6.42 -2.45 22.46
N PHE A 3 -7.07 -2.15 21.34
CA PHE A 3 -7.18 -0.79 20.81
C PHE A 3 -8.62 -0.32 20.94
N LEU A 4 -8.82 0.81 21.63
CA LEU A 4 -10.13 1.42 21.81
C LEU A 4 -10.38 2.44 20.69
N THR A 5 -11.52 2.33 20.03
CA THR A 5 -11.98 3.29 19.03
C THR A 5 -13.47 3.57 19.18
N GLY A 6 -13.99 4.56 18.45
CA GLY A 6 -15.38 5.02 18.52
C GLY A 6 -15.56 6.17 19.52
N SER A 7 -16.70 6.86 19.40
CA SER A 7 -17.08 7.96 20.28
C SER A 7 -18.26 7.57 21.18
N THR A 8 -18.39 8.29 22.28
CA THR A 8 -19.56 8.24 23.15
C THR A 8 -20.32 9.54 23.05
N ASN A 9 -21.64 9.47 22.96
CA ASN A 9 -22.50 10.63 23.20
C ASN A 9 -23.60 10.25 24.20
N SER A 10 -24.41 11.23 24.60
CA SER A 10 -25.48 11.05 25.60
C SER A 10 -26.53 9.99 25.23
N LEU A 11 -26.63 9.63 23.95
CA LEU A 11 -27.64 8.71 23.43
C LEU A 11 -27.07 7.32 23.10
N ARG A 12 -25.76 7.20 22.85
CA ARG A 12 -25.14 5.96 22.38
C ARG A 12 -23.67 5.89 22.73
N ASP A 13 -23.28 4.73 23.25
CA ASP A 13 -21.89 4.31 23.31
C ASP A 13 -21.53 3.54 22.03
N CYS A 14 -20.67 4.13 21.18
CA CYS A 14 -20.17 3.47 19.97
C CYS A 14 -18.74 2.94 20.15
N ARG A 15 -18.22 2.88 21.38
CA ARG A 15 -16.86 2.41 21.63
C ARG A 15 -16.73 0.93 21.28
N ARG A 16 -15.57 0.57 20.74
CA ARG A 16 -15.22 -0.80 20.36
C ARG A 16 -13.79 -1.10 20.81
N TYR A 17 -13.63 -2.25 21.43
CA TYR A 17 -12.34 -2.81 21.77
C TYR A 17 -11.91 -3.77 20.66
N ILE A 18 -10.77 -3.47 20.03
CA ILE A 18 -10.21 -4.26 18.95
C ILE A 18 -9.03 -5.07 19.52
N PRO A 19 -9.07 -6.42 19.48
CA PRO A 19 -8.00 -7.25 20.01
C PRO A 19 -6.81 -7.30 19.04
N ILE A 20 -5.92 -6.31 19.14
CA ILE A 20 -4.73 -6.23 18.27
C ILE A 20 -3.87 -7.50 18.33
N HIS A 21 -3.80 -8.12 19.51
CA HIS A 21 -3.06 -9.37 19.72
C HIS A 21 -3.65 -10.56 18.94
N GLU A 22 -4.97 -10.65 18.78
CA GLU A 22 -5.61 -11.68 17.95
C GLU A 22 -5.44 -11.38 16.47
N LEU A 23 -5.60 -10.11 16.08
CA LEU A 23 -5.38 -9.68 14.70
C LEU A 23 -3.94 -9.98 14.25
N SER A 24 -2.95 -9.71 15.10
CA SER A 24 -1.55 -10.03 14.84
C SER A 24 -1.34 -11.53 14.60
N LYS A 25 -1.93 -12.40 15.45
CA LYS A 25 -1.89 -13.87 15.26
C LYS A 25 -2.55 -14.33 13.96
N SER A 26 -3.54 -13.59 13.46
CA SER A 26 -4.25 -13.92 12.22
C SER A 26 -3.48 -13.57 10.94
N LEU A 27 -2.42 -12.76 11.05
CA LEU A 27 -1.59 -12.34 9.92
C LEU A 27 -0.40 -13.30 9.79
N SER A 28 -0.06 -13.69 8.55
CA SER A 28 1.20 -14.39 8.32
C SER A 28 2.39 -13.45 8.57
N PRO A 29 3.57 -13.97 8.96
CA PRO A 29 4.75 -13.13 9.19
C PRO A 29 5.10 -12.25 7.99
N LEU A 30 5.02 -12.81 6.77
CA LEU A 30 5.24 -12.07 5.54
C LEU A 30 4.23 -10.92 5.37
N LEU A 31 2.94 -11.18 5.58
CA LEU A 31 1.91 -10.17 5.43
C LEU A 31 2.08 -9.05 6.46
N ALA A 32 2.42 -9.40 7.70
CA ALA A 32 2.71 -8.43 8.75
C ALA A 32 3.89 -7.50 8.37
N ASN A 33 4.95 -8.07 7.80
CA ASN A 33 6.17 -7.32 7.45
C ASN A 33 5.98 -6.38 6.24
N ILE A 34 5.11 -6.71 5.28
CA ILE A 34 4.88 -5.83 4.11
C ILE A 34 3.86 -4.71 4.40
N LEU A 35 3.04 -4.84 5.45
CA LEU A 35 1.96 -3.89 5.75
C LEU A 35 2.41 -2.43 5.92
N PRO A 36 3.53 -2.12 6.60
CA PRO A 36 4.03 -0.75 6.71
C PRO A 36 4.30 -0.11 5.34
N ALA A 37 5.03 -0.81 4.47
CA ALA A 37 5.33 -0.33 3.12
C ALA A 37 4.06 -0.17 2.28
N VAL A 38 3.14 -1.14 2.33
CA VAL A 38 1.84 -1.06 1.64
C VAL A 38 1.02 0.13 2.15
N HIS A 39 1.01 0.38 3.45
CA HIS A 39 0.27 1.50 4.02
C HIS A 39 0.84 2.85 3.56
N ALA A 40 2.17 3.00 3.56
CA ALA A 40 2.82 4.21 3.07
C ALA A 40 2.57 4.41 1.56
N LEU A 41 2.69 3.36 0.75
CA LEU A 41 2.48 3.42 -0.71
C LEU A 41 1.03 3.73 -1.10
N THR A 42 0.05 3.28 -0.31
CA THR A 42 -1.37 3.45 -0.65
C THR A 42 -2.04 4.62 0.07
N GLY A 43 -1.27 5.37 0.86
CA GLY A 43 -1.67 6.59 1.54
C GLY A 43 -1.79 6.44 3.06
N CYS A 44 -1.09 7.32 3.77
CA CYS A 44 -1.20 7.56 5.20
C CYS A 44 -1.26 9.07 5.48
N ASP A 45 -1.02 9.50 6.71
CA ASP A 45 -1.09 10.93 7.07
C ASP A 45 -0.03 11.78 6.36
N THR A 46 1.10 11.17 5.95
CA THR A 46 2.24 11.86 5.32
C THR A 46 2.42 11.54 3.85
N THR A 47 1.65 10.58 3.30
CA THR A 47 1.73 10.19 1.87
C THR A 47 0.35 10.20 1.23
N SER A 48 0.28 10.58 -0.04
CA SER A 48 -1.00 10.70 -0.74
C SER A 48 -1.70 9.35 -0.92
N ALA A 49 -3.03 9.35 -0.78
CA ALA A 49 -3.87 8.20 -1.10
C ALA A 49 -4.00 8.00 -2.62
N ILE A 50 -4.12 6.74 -3.04
CA ILE A 50 -4.38 6.40 -4.44
C ILE A 50 -5.89 6.48 -4.71
N PHE A 51 -6.29 7.33 -5.64
CA PHE A 51 -7.70 7.54 -5.95
C PHE A 51 -8.38 6.23 -6.40
N GLY A 52 -9.57 5.97 -5.86
CA GLY A 52 -10.37 4.79 -6.20
C GLY A 52 -9.97 3.48 -5.52
N PHE A 53 -8.85 3.43 -4.78
CA PHE A 53 -8.42 2.22 -4.07
C PHE A 53 -8.42 2.41 -2.56
N GLY A 54 -9.43 1.86 -1.88
CA GLY A 54 -9.49 1.83 -0.42
C GLY A 54 -8.58 0.76 0.20
N LYS A 55 -8.22 0.94 1.48
CA LYS A 55 -7.36 0.00 2.23
C LYS A 55 -7.87 -1.45 2.21
N LYS A 56 -9.19 -1.64 2.22
CA LYS A 56 -9.83 -2.97 2.11
C LYS A 56 -9.53 -3.64 0.76
N THR A 57 -9.54 -2.89 -0.33
CA THR A 57 -9.25 -3.40 -1.68
C THR A 57 -7.77 -3.80 -1.79
N VAL A 58 -6.88 -2.92 -1.33
CA VAL A 58 -5.43 -3.19 -1.28
C VAL A 58 -5.13 -4.41 -0.42
N PHE A 59 -5.71 -4.49 0.78
CA PHE A 59 -5.49 -5.62 1.69
C PHE A 59 -5.93 -6.95 1.09
N LYS A 60 -7.08 -6.98 0.39
CA LYS A 60 -7.53 -8.18 -0.33
C LYS A 60 -6.56 -8.60 -1.43
N LEU A 61 -5.99 -7.64 -2.17
CA LEU A 61 -5.00 -7.91 -3.21
C LEU A 61 -3.74 -8.57 -2.63
N ILE A 62 -3.12 -7.95 -1.62
CA ILE A 62 -1.88 -8.48 -1.03
C ILE A 62 -2.10 -9.79 -0.28
N ARG A 63 -3.27 -9.99 0.34
CA ARG A 63 -3.60 -11.23 1.05
C ARG A 63 -3.80 -12.41 0.11
N LYS A 64 -4.26 -12.17 -1.13
CA LYS A 64 -4.44 -13.23 -2.13
C LYS A 64 -3.11 -13.84 -2.57
N SER A 65 -2.06 -13.02 -2.69
CA SER A 65 -0.75 -13.48 -3.15
C SER A 65 0.39 -12.71 -2.48
N PRO A 66 0.64 -12.93 -1.16
CA PRO A 66 1.64 -12.17 -0.42
C PRO A 66 3.06 -12.36 -0.96
N SER A 67 3.37 -13.54 -1.51
CA SER A 67 4.67 -13.87 -2.10
C SER A 67 5.05 -12.98 -3.28
N LYS A 68 4.06 -12.42 -4.00
CA LYS A 68 4.28 -11.45 -5.08
C LYS A 68 4.89 -10.14 -4.55
N PHE A 69 4.70 -9.82 -3.27
CA PHE A 69 5.05 -8.53 -2.70
C PHE A 69 6.17 -8.62 -1.65
N THR A 70 6.96 -9.70 -1.66
CA THR A 70 8.02 -9.95 -0.65
C THR A 70 9.04 -8.85 -0.57
N ASN A 71 9.39 -8.21 -1.69
CA ASN A 71 10.34 -7.10 -1.71
C ASN A 71 9.88 -5.89 -0.88
N LEU A 72 8.57 -5.75 -0.60
CA LEU A 72 8.05 -4.69 0.27
C LEU A 72 8.42 -4.89 1.76
N GLN A 73 8.91 -6.06 2.17
CA GLN A 73 9.27 -6.31 3.57
C GLN A 73 10.51 -5.52 4.02
N ASN A 74 11.38 -5.18 3.08
CA ASN A 74 12.65 -4.47 3.30
C ASN A 74 12.65 -3.11 2.58
N PHE A 75 11.48 -2.52 2.40
CA PHE A 75 11.28 -1.31 1.59
C PHE A 75 12.10 -0.09 2.05
N ASP A 76 12.54 -0.10 3.31
CA ASP A 76 13.39 0.90 3.95
C ASP A 76 14.91 0.63 3.83
N LYS A 77 15.31 -0.60 3.49
CA LYS A 77 16.70 -1.10 3.54
C LYS A 77 17.30 -1.43 2.18
N ILE A 78 16.47 -1.66 1.17
CA ILE A 78 16.92 -1.97 -0.19
C ILE A 78 17.25 -0.70 -0.98
N ASP A 79 18.00 -0.88 -2.07
CA ASP A 79 18.29 0.21 -2.99
C ASP A 79 17.01 0.76 -3.66
N PHE A 80 17.08 2.01 -4.11
CA PHE A 80 15.92 2.69 -4.68
C PHE A 80 15.36 1.98 -5.92
N SER A 81 16.21 1.34 -6.75
CA SER A 81 15.75 0.63 -7.94
C SER A 81 14.86 -0.56 -7.57
N THR A 82 15.28 -1.34 -6.57
CA THR A 82 14.51 -2.48 -6.06
C THR A 82 13.21 -2.03 -5.37
N SER A 83 13.26 -0.97 -4.55
CA SER A 83 12.05 -0.37 -3.96
C SER A 83 11.08 0.13 -5.02
N LEU A 84 11.58 0.80 -6.05
CA LEU A 84 10.77 1.31 -7.15
C LEU A 84 10.10 0.17 -7.93
N SER A 85 10.82 -0.94 -8.17
CA SER A 85 10.28 -2.14 -8.80
C SER A 85 9.17 -2.78 -7.95
N ALA A 86 9.42 -2.97 -6.65
CA ALA A 86 8.46 -3.56 -5.72
C ALA A 86 7.18 -2.72 -5.57
N ALA A 87 7.34 -1.40 -5.46
CA ALA A 87 6.22 -0.48 -5.45
C ALA A 87 5.44 -0.53 -6.77
N ARG A 88 6.13 -0.63 -7.91
CA ARG A 88 5.48 -0.68 -9.23
C ARG A 88 4.66 -1.95 -9.39
N GLU A 89 5.15 -3.08 -8.90
CA GLU A 89 4.42 -4.33 -8.90
C GLU A 89 3.09 -4.24 -8.11
N LEU A 90 3.11 -3.56 -6.96
CA LEU A 90 1.89 -3.26 -6.19
C LEU A 90 0.93 -2.35 -6.97
N ILE A 91 1.42 -1.23 -7.50
CA ILE A 91 0.60 -0.25 -8.21
C ILE A 91 0.01 -0.85 -9.49
N SER A 92 0.81 -1.51 -10.32
CA SER A 92 0.33 -2.16 -11.55
C SER A 92 -0.73 -3.21 -11.25
N SER A 93 -0.55 -4.01 -10.18
CA SER A 93 -1.54 -5.00 -9.75
C SER A 93 -2.87 -4.38 -9.27
N LEU A 94 -2.89 -3.11 -8.85
CA LEU A 94 -4.13 -2.39 -8.50
C LEU A 94 -4.88 -1.93 -9.76
N TYR A 95 -4.17 -1.35 -10.73
CA TYR A 95 -4.78 -0.78 -11.95
C TYR A 95 -5.09 -1.83 -13.03
N ASP A 96 -4.37 -2.94 -13.03
CA ASP A 96 -4.52 -4.06 -13.96
C ASP A 96 -4.47 -5.42 -13.23
N PRO A 97 -5.46 -5.73 -12.37
CA PRO A 97 -5.46 -6.92 -11.51
C PRO A 97 -5.58 -8.25 -12.27
N LYS A 98 -5.80 -8.20 -13.58
CA LYS A 98 -5.89 -9.37 -14.47
C LYS A 98 -4.67 -9.47 -15.39
N ASP A 99 -3.65 -8.62 -15.17
CA ASP A 99 -2.41 -8.58 -15.94
C ASP A 99 -2.64 -8.49 -17.48
N LYS A 100 -3.73 -7.83 -17.91
CA LYS A 100 -4.07 -7.68 -19.35
C LYS A 100 -3.03 -6.89 -20.12
N PHE A 101 -2.31 -6.01 -19.43
CA PHE A 101 -1.30 -5.12 -19.95
C PHE A 101 0.06 -5.36 -19.26
N ALA A 102 0.37 -6.62 -18.89
CA ALA A 102 1.59 -6.99 -18.17
C ALA A 102 2.88 -6.41 -18.78
N SER A 103 2.99 -6.37 -20.11
CA SER A 103 4.13 -5.76 -20.81
C SER A 103 4.31 -4.26 -20.56
N SER A 104 3.26 -3.58 -20.13
CA SER A 104 3.25 -2.16 -19.79
C SER A 104 3.53 -1.91 -18.30
N HIS A 105 3.64 -2.95 -17.46
CA HIS A 105 3.90 -2.79 -16.02
C HIS A 105 5.32 -2.32 -15.72
N VAL A 106 6.22 -2.31 -16.71
CA VAL A 106 7.60 -1.82 -16.58
C VAL A 106 7.66 -0.30 -16.46
N ASP A 107 6.67 0.41 -17.01
CA ASP A 107 6.61 1.88 -17.03
C ASP A 107 5.14 2.33 -16.88
N LEU A 108 4.86 3.08 -15.81
CA LEU A 108 3.50 3.49 -15.52
C LEU A 108 2.93 4.43 -16.58
N ASN A 109 3.77 5.16 -17.33
CA ASN A 109 3.29 5.96 -18.46
C ASN A 109 2.74 5.08 -19.59
N LYS A 110 3.37 3.92 -19.87
CA LYS A 110 2.83 2.96 -20.85
C LYS A 110 1.50 2.40 -20.36
N LEU A 111 1.42 2.04 -19.08
CA LEU A 111 0.17 1.56 -18.48
C LEU A 111 -0.92 2.64 -18.52
N ARG A 112 -0.59 3.91 -18.24
CA ARG A 112 -1.51 5.05 -18.36
C ARG A 112 -2.08 5.16 -19.77
N VAL A 113 -1.24 5.10 -20.80
CA VAL A 113 -1.69 5.17 -22.20
C VAL A 113 -2.62 4.01 -22.55
N LYS A 114 -2.27 2.78 -22.17
CA LYS A 114 -3.14 1.61 -22.37
C LYS A 114 -4.48 1.75 -21.67
N LEU A 115 -4.49 2.22 -20.43
CA LEU A 115 -5.73 2.41 -19.68
C LEU A 115 -6.59 3.54 -20.25
N ALA A 116 -5.99 4.65 -20.66
CA ALA A 116 -6.70 5.79 -21.26
C ALA A 116 -7.28 5.46 -22.65
N THR A 117 -6.65 4.55 -23.40
CA THR A 117 -7.10 4.17 -24.75
C THR A 117 -8.07 2.99 -24.74
N CYS A 118 -7.93 2.04 -23.80
CA CYS A 118 -8.73 0.83 -23.77
C CYS A 118 -9.90 0.86 -22.78
N LYS A 119 -9.98 1.86 -21.89
CA LYS A 119 -11.07 1.99 -20.92
C LYS A 119 -11.62 3.40 -20.95
N ASP A 120 -12.94 3.54 -20.98
CA ASP A 120 -13.61 4.81 -20.73
C ASP A 120 -13.56 5.13 -19.24
N THR A 121 -12.45 5.74 -18.81
CA THR A 121 -12.18 5.99 -17.40
C THR A 121 -11.77 7.44 -17.18
N SER A 122 -12.32 8.08 -16.15
CA SER A 122 -11.89 9.39 -15.68
C SER A 122 -10.37 9.46 -15.48
N LEU A 123 -9.78 10.62 -15.82
CA LEU A 123 -8.35 10.90 -15.64
C LEU A 123 -7.86 10.63 -14.20
N LEU A 124 -8.72 10.82 -13.20
CA LEU A 124 -8.40 10.57 -11.79
C LEU A 124 -8.16 9.09 -11.47
N ARG A 125 -8.64 8.18 -12.31
CA ARG A 125 -8.47 6.71 -12.16
C ARG A 125 -7.34 6.17 -13.03
N LEU A 126 -6.51 7.03 -13.63
CA LEU A 126 -5.26 6.61 -14.26
C LEU A 126 -4.16 6.49 -13.21
N PRO A 127 -3.19 5.55 -13.37
CA PRO A 127 -2.04 5.46 -12.48
C PRO A 127 -1.24 6.76 -12.45
N PRO A 128 -0.46 7.07 -11.41
CA PRO A 128 0.40 8.25 -11.40
C PRO A 128 1.37 8.27 -12.59
N SER A 129 1.80 9.46 -13.02
CA SER A 129 2.90 9.56 -13.99
C SER A 129 4.19 9.00 -13.39
N GLU A 130 5.08 8.52 -14.26
CA GLU A 130 6.33 7.91 -13.81
C GLU A 130 7.18 8.83 -12.89
N PRO A 131 7.33 10.15 -13.15
CA PRO A 131 8.02 11.05 -12.22
C PRO A 131 7.31 11.21 -10.88
N ALA A 132 5.98 11.41 -10.88
CA ALA A 132 5.21 11.57 -9.65
C ALA A 132 5.24 10.29 -8.80
N PHE A 133 5.23 9.13 -9.46
CA PHE A 133 5.37 7.84 -8.82
C PHE A 133 6.72 7.68 -8.12
N LYS A 134 7.84 8.04 -8.79
CA LYS A 134 9.18 7.98 -8.18
C LYS A 134 9.28 8.79 -6.90
N GLU A 135 8.78 10.03 -6.91
CA GLU A 135 8.75 10.89 -5.71
C GLU A 135 7.85 10.31 -4.61
N HIS A 136 6.71 9.73 -4.98
CA HIS A 136 5.83 9.06 -4.03
C HIS A 136 6.49 7.83 -3.39
N VAL A 137 7.26 7.07 -4.16
CA VAL A 137 8.06 5.94 -3.64
C VAL A 137 9.10 6.44 -2.65
N LEU A 138 9.84 7.51 -2.96
CA LEU A 138 10.81 8.09 -2.02
C LEU A 138 10.17 8.50 -0.69
N ARG A 139 9.04 9.22 -0.74
CA ARG A 139 8.29 9.60 0.48
C ARG A 139 7.81 8.38 1.25
N SER A 140 7.32 7.36 0.54
CA SER A 140 6.83 6.13 1.16
C SER A 140 7.94 5.31 1.81
N CYS A 141 9.13 5.25 1.18
CA CYS A 141 10.32 4.61 1.76
C CYS A 141 10.73 5.33 3.06
N LEU A 142 10.81 6.66 3.03
CA LEU A 142 11.14 7.46 4.21
C LEU A 142 10.14 7.24 5.34
N GLN A 143 8.84 7.28 5.05
CA GLN A 143 7.80 7.05 6.06
C GLN A 143 7.88 5.64 6.66
N THR A 144 8.12 4.64 5.82
CA THR A 144 8.27 3.25 6.27
C THR A 144 9.48 3.11 7.20
N LYS A 145 10.61 3.73 6.83
CA LYS A 145 11.84 3.75 7.64
C LYS A 145 11.61 4.38 9.01
N ILE A 146 10.90 5.51 9.07
CA ILE A 146 10.56 6.18 10.35
C ILE A 146 9.80 5.21 11.26
N TRP A 147 8.81 4.48 10.75
CA TRP A 147 8.02 3.53 11.54
C TRP A 147 8.85 2.33 12.02
N ILE A 148 9.69 1.75 11.15
CA ILE A 148 10.53 0.60 11.49
C ILE A 148 11.56 1.01 12.54
N CYS A 149 12.30 2.09 12.33
CA CYS A 149 13.27 2.59 13.31
C CYS A 149 12.61 2.91 14.65
N ALA A 150 11.43 3.54 14.67
CA ALA A 150 10.69 3.81 15.91
C ALA A 150 10.28 2.52 16.64
N SER A 151 10.03 1.44 15.90
CA SER A 151 9.74 0.14 16.51
C SER A 151 10.98 -0.53 17.10
N ASP A 152 12.11 -0.44 16.40
CA ASP A 152 13.39 -1.04 16.80
C ASP A 152 14.02 -0.35 18.02
N LEU A 153 13.74 0.94 18.22
CA LEU A 153 14.23 1.72 19.36
C LEU A 153 13.50 1.43 20.69
N ARG A 154 12.54 0.49 20.74
CA ARG A 154 11.90 0.10 21.99
C ARG A 154 12.84 -0.80 22.81
N PRO A 155 13.18 -0.43 24.06
CA PRO A 155 14.05 -1.21 24.94
C PRO A 155 13.44 -2.55 25.35
#